data_AF-A0A2D4PD12-F1
#
_entry.id   AF-A0A2D4PD12-F1
#
_cell.length_a   1.000
_cell.length_b   1.000
_cell.length_c   1.000
_cell.angle_alpha   90.00
_cell.angle_beta   90.00
_cell.angle_gamma   90.00
#
_symmetry.space_group_name_H-M   'P 1'
#
loop_
_entity.id
_entity.type
_entity.pdbx_description
1 polymer ?
#
loop_
_entity_poly.entity_id
_entity_poly.type
_entity_poly.pdbx_seq_one_letter_code
_entity_poly.pdbx_strand_id
1 'polypeptide(L)'
;METLEEENFGVSISSPSDAEFDAIVGYLEDIVMDNDFQLIQRNFMDKYYREFDDTEENKLVYTPIFNEYICLVEKYIEAKLLDRIPGFNMSAFTLSLQQHKDEIAGDIFDMLLT
;
A
#
# COMPACT_ATOMS: atom_id res chain seq x y z
N MET A 1 46.81 -8.43 -12.24
CA MET A 1 46.72 -8.04 -10.82
C MET A 1 45.52 -7.14 -10.72
N GLU A 2 44.53 -7.61 -9.97
CA GLU A 2 43.10 -7.31 -10.11
C GLU A 2 42.74 -5.81 -10.13
N THR A 3 41.86 -5.47 -11.08
CA THR A 3 41.00 -4.29 -11.02
C THR A 3 39.95 -4.55 -9.95
N LEU A 4 40.12 -3.96 -8.78
CA LEU A 4 39.04 -3.89 -7.79
C LEU A 4 37.97 -2.97 -8.38
N GLU A 5 36.97 -3.58 -9.01
CA GLU A 5 35.66 -2.95 -9.22
C GLU A 5 35.13 -2.64 -7.83
N GLU A 6 35.33 -1.38 -7.43
CA GLU A 6 34.70 -0.80 -6.25
C GLU A 6 33.20 -0.77 -6.56
N GLU A 7 32.53 -1.86 -6.19
CA GLU A 7 31.10 -1.99 -6.18
C GLU A 7 30.59 -0.82 -5.34
N ASN A 8 30.10 0.21 -6.03
CA ASN A 8 29.28 1.28 -5.48
C ASN A 8 27.97 0.65 -4.99
N PHE A 9 28.06 -0.15 -3.92
CA PHE A 9 26.97 -0.36 -2.99
C PHE A 9 26.59 1.04 -2.56
N GLY A 10 25.49 1.53 -3.12
CA GLY A 10 24.85 2.76 -2.70
C GLY A 10 24.51 2.62 -1.22
N VAL A 11 25.48 2.91 -0.36
CA VAL A 11 25.23 3.35 1.00
C VAL A 11 24.75 4.78 0.85
N SER A 12 23.56 4.92 0.26
CA SER A 12 22.73 6.09 0.47
C SER A 12 22.62 6.19 1.98
N ILE A 13 23.22 7.24 2.52
CA ILE A 13 23.06 7.60 3.93
C ILE A 13 21.57 7.91 4.04
N SER A 14 20.75 6.91 4.37
CA SER A 14 19.30 7.08 4.43
C SER A 14 19.04 8.20 5.42
N SER A 15 18.34 9.23 4.94
CA SER A 15 17.95 10.29 5.85
C SER A 15 17.06 9.66 6.94
N PRO A 16 16.98 10.23 8.15
CA PRO A 16 16.10 9.69 9.19
C PRO A 16 14.64 9.53 8.70
N SER A 17 14.23 10.37 7.74
CA SER A 17 12.93 10.30 7.06
C SER A 17 12.79 9.09 6.14
N ASP A 18 13.86 8.70 5.42
CA ASP A 18 13.84 7.53 4.54
C ASP A 18 13.78 6.24 5.36
N ALA A 19 14.52 6.17 6.47
CA ALA A 19 14.49 5.01 7.36
C ALA A 19 13.11 4.83 8.03
N GLU A 20 12.41 5.92 8.35
CA GLU A 20 11.03 5.87 8.84
C GLU A 20 10.07 5.41 7.73
N PHE A 21 10.25 5.91 6.51
CA PHE A 21 9.46 5.51 5.36
C PHE A 21 9.62 4.02 5.02
N ASP A 22 10.86 3.52 4.95
CA ASP A 22 11.16 2.10 4.72
C ASP A 22 10.52 1.21 5.78
N ALA A 23 10.52 1.64 7.06
CA ALA A 23 9.86 0.91 8.14
C ALA A 23 8.34 0.86 7.95
N ILE A 24 7.71 1.97 7.53
CA ILE A 24 6.28 2.00 7.26
C ILE A 24 5.91 1.13 6.05
N VAL A 25 6.73 1.15 4.99
CA VAL A 25 6.55 0.26 3.82
C VAL A 25 6.64 -1.20 4.25
N GLY A 26 7.60 -1.57 5.10
CA GLY A 26 7.68 -2.92 5.67
C GLY A 26 6.43 -3.31 6.47
N TYR A 27 5.87 -2.38 7.25
CA TYR A 27 4.60 -2.64 7.94
C TYR A 27 3.42 -2.78 6.98
N LEU A 28 3.39 -2.03 5.88
CA LEU A 28 2.38 -2.19 4.84
C LEU A 28 2.48 -3.56 4.16
N GLU A 29 3.68 -4.02 3.83
CA GLU A 29 3.90 -5.37 3.30
C GLU A 29 3.34 -6.43 4.24
N ASP A 30 3.64 -6.34 5.54
CA ASP A 30 3.12 -7.25 6.57
C ASP A 30 1.58 -7.19 6.64
N ILE A 31 0.98 -5.99 6.57
CA ILE A 31 -0.48 -5.82 6.61
C ILE A 31 -1.14 -6.43 5.37
N VAL A 32 -0.56 -6.24 4.19
CA VAL A 32 -1.13 -6.71 2.92
C VAL A 32 -0.97 -8.23 2.78
N MET A 33 0.13 -8.79 3.28
CA MET A 33 0.33 -10.24 3.36
C MET A 33 -0.47 -10.91 4.49
N ASP A 34 -1.08 -10.13 5.40
CA ASP A 34 -1.88 -10.66 6.51
C ASP A 34 -3.15 -11.36 6.00
N ASN A 35 -3.49 -12.48 6.63
CA ASN A 35 -4.71 -13.23 6.36
C ASN A 35 -5.96 -12.39 6.65
N ASP A 36 -5.88 -11.49 7.63
CA ASP A 36 -6.97 -10.57 7.97
C ASP A 36 -7.29 -9.63 6.80
N PHE A 37 -6.28 -9.12 6.10
CA PHE A 37 -6.48 -8.23 4.95
C PHE A 37 -7.09 -8.98 3.77
N GLN A 38 -6.57 -10.17 3.46
CA GLN A 38 -7.14 -11.03 2.42
C GLN A 38 -8.59 -11.43 2.74
N LEU A 39 -8.93 -11.64 4.03
CA LEU A 39 -10.30 -11.93 4.45
C LEU A 39 -11.22 -10.73 4.24
N ILE A 40 -10.76 -9.51 4.52
CA ILE A 40 -11.51 -8.27 4.25
C ILE A 40 -11.78 -8.13 2.76
N GLN A 41 -10.75 -8.29 1.91
CA GLN A 41 -10.90 -8.25 0.47
C GLN A 41 -11.88 -9.32 -0.02
N ARG A 42 -11.75 -10.57 0.44
CA ARG A 42 -12.68 -11.66 0.08
C ARG A 42 -14.11 -11.36 0.52
N ASN A 43 -14.32 -10.87 1.73
CA ASN A 43 -15.67 -10.51 2.21
C ASN A 43 -16.28 -9.36 1.39
N PHE A 44 -15.46 -8.39 0.99
CA PHE A 44 -15.90 -7.30 0.13
C PHE A 44 -16.27 -7.81 -1.27
N MET A 45 -15.43 -8.67 -1.86
CA MET A 45 -15.69 -9.31 -3.14
C MET A 45 -16.95 -10.18 -3.08
N ASP A 46 -17.13 -11.02 -2.06
CA ASP A 46 -18.34 -11.85 -1.89
C ASP A 46 -19.62 -11.03 -1.75
N LYS A 47 -19.53 -9.78 -1.26
CA LYS A 47 -20.67 -8.85 -1.17
C LYS A 47 -21.00 -8.21 -2.52
N TYR A 48 -19.99 -7.86 -3.32
CA TYR A 48 -20.15 -7.03 -4.52
C TYR A 48 -19.91 -7.75 -5.86
N TYR A 49 -19.47 -9.01 -5.86
CA TYR A 49 -19.15 -9.75 -7.11
C TYR A 49 -20.31 -9.83 -8.09
N ARG A 50 -21.57 -9.76 -7.60
CA ARG A 50 -22.78 -9.76 -8.44
C ARG A 50 -23.08 -8.43 -9.09
N GLU A 51 -22.53 -7.35 -8.53
CA GLU A 51 -22.70 -6.02 -9.10
C GLU A 51 -21.78 -5.84 -10.29
N PHE A 52 -20.60 -6.45 -10.28
CA PHE A 52 -19.64 -6.44 -11.39
C PHE A 52 -20.04 -7.43 -12.49
N ASP A 53 -20.53 -6.90 -13.62
CA ASP A 53 -20.77 -7.66 -14.85
C ASP A 53 -19.63 -7.45 -15.84
N ASP A 54 -19.34 -8.48 -16.65
CA ASP A 54 -18.33 -8.45 -17.74
C ASP A 54 -18.86 -7.75 -19.00
N THR A 55 -19.58 -6.64 -18.81
CA THR A 55 -20.13 -5.82 -19.90
C THR A 55 -19.28 -4.56 -20.08
N GLU A 56 -19.13 -4.10 -21.33
CA GLU A 56 -18.37 -2.87 -21.63
C GLU A 56 -18.99 -1.59 -21.03
N GLU A 57 -20.24 -1.64 -20.56
CA GLU A 57 -20.91 -0.51 -19.90
C GLU A 57 -20.64 -0.50 -18.39
N ASN A 58 -20.02 0.58 -17.89
CA ASN A 58 -19.84 0.80 -16.46
C ASN A 58 -21.16 1.14 -15.80
N LYS A 59 -21.54 0.40 -14.75
CA LYS A 59 -22.72 0.72 -13.96
C LYS A 59 -22.43 1.89 -13.03
N LEU A 60 -23.43 2.75 -12.82
CA LEU A 60 -23.35 3.87 -11.86
C LEU A 60 -23.08 3.41 -10.42
N VAL A 61 -23.37 2.14 -10.10
CA VAL A 61 -23.10 1.54 -8.79
C VAL A 61 -21.62 1.26 -8.55
N TYR A 62 -20.76 1.26 -9.58
CA TYR A 62 -19.33 1.01 -9.40
C TYR A 62 -18.65 2.14 -8.61
N THR A 63 -19.05 3.39 -8.80
CA THR A 63 -18.49 4.53 -8.06
C THR A 63 -18.70 4.43 -6.54
N PRO A 64 -19.93 4.22 -6.02
CA PRO A 64 -20.12 4.06 -4.57
C PRO A 64 -19.46 2.78 -4.03
N ILE A 65 -19.41 1.68 -4.80
CA ILE A 65 -18.72 0.45 -4.40
C ILE A 65 -17.22 0.70 -4.26
N PHE A 66 -16.60 1.34 -5.25
CA PHE A 66 -15.18 1.68 -5.20
C PHE A 66 -14.85 2.60 -4.02
N ASN A 67 -15.66 3.64 -3.78
CA ASN A 67 -15.45 4.53 -2.63
C ASN A 67 -15.60 3.79 -1.29
N GLU A 68 -16.53 2.83 -1.18
CA GLU A 68 -16.67 2.00 0.01
C GLU A 68 -15.42 1.12 0.22
N TYR A 69 -14.89 0.53 -0.84
CA TYR A 69 -13.65 -0.26 -0.79
C TYR A 69 -12.46 0.58 -0.32
N ILE A 70 -12.25 1.75 -0.93
CA ILE A 70 -11.17 2.68 -0.54
C ILE A 70 -11.32 3.06 0.93
N CYS A 71 -12.52 3.44 1.37
CA CYS A 71 -12.78 3.78 2.77
C CYS A 71 -12.51 2.60 3.72
N LEU A 72 -12.79 1.37 3.31
CA LEU A 72 -12.59 0.17 4.12
C LEU A 72 -11.10 -0.14 4.27
N VAL A 73 -10.37 -0.15 3.15
CA VAL A 73 -8.93 -0.43 3.09
C VAL A 73 -8.14 0.67 3.80
N GLU A 74 -8.44 1.94 3.51
CA GLU A 74 -7.76 3.10 4.11
C GLU A 74 -7.91 3.09 5.64
N LYS A 75 -9.13 2.88 6.16
CA LYS A 75 -9.37 2.78 7.60
C LYS A 75 -8.65 1.59 8.24
N TYR A 76 -8.59 0.46 7.55
CA TYR A 76 -7.93 -0.72 8.07
C TYR A 76 -6.41 -0.53 8.17
N ILE A 77 -5.81 0.01 7.10
CA ILE A 77 -4.38 0.34 7.05
C ILE A 77 -4.05 1.39 8.10
N GLU A 78 -4.81 2.49 8.17
CA GLU A 78 -4.62 3.55 9.16
C GLU A 78 -4.67 2.99 10.59
N ALA A 79 -5.66 2.14 10.90
CA ALA A 79 -5.78 1.52 12.22
C ALA A 79 -4.58 0.62 12.56
N LYS A 80 -4.11 -0.20 11.61
CA LYS A 80 -2.93 -1.07 11.81
C LYS A 80 -1.64 -0.26 11.96
N LEU A 81 -1.47 0.81 11.19
CA LEU A 81 -0.32 1.69 11.29
C LEU A 81 -0.33 2.52 12.59
N LEU A 82 -1.48 3.01 13.03
CA LEU A 82 -1.63 3.71 14.32
C LEU A 82 -1.35 2.80 15.52
N ASP A 83 -1.72 1.51 15.45
CA ASP A 83 -1.43 0.51 16.49
C ASP A 83 0.08 0.27 16.63
N ARG A 84 0.83 0.33 15.51
CA ARG A 84 2.28 0.14 15.48
C ARG A 84 3.05 1.42 15.78
N ILE A 85 2.59 2.56 15.28
CA ILE A 85 3.26 3.86 15.34
C ILE A 85 2.32 4.87 16.03
N PRO A 86 2.47 5.07 17.35
CA PRO A 86 1.66 6.03 18.07
C PRO A 86 1.93 7.46 17.58
N GLY A 87 0.90 8.13 17.06
CA GLY A 87 1.03 9.47 16.46
C GLY A 87 1.28 9.46 14.95
N PHE A 88 1.14 8.31 14.30
CA PHE A 88 1.19 8.21 12.84
C PHE A 88 0.22 9.17 12.17
N ASN A 89 0.69 9.85 11.11
CA ASN A 89 -0.10 10.77 10.33
C ASN A 89 -0.27 10.22 8.90
N MET A 90 -1.47 9.70 8.61
CA MET A 90 -1.80 9.14 7.30
C MET A 90 -1.60 10.16 6.18
N SER A 91 -1.96 11.43 6.40
CA SER A 91 -1.83 12.49 5.38
C SER A 91 -0.37 12.77 5.01
N ALA A 92 0.52 12.85 6.00
CA ALA A 92 1.95 13.02 5.78
C ALA A 92 2.54 11.80 5.08
N PHE A 93 2.14 10.60 5.50
CA PHE A 93 2.56 9.36 4.86
C PHE A 93 2.11 9.29 3.40
N THR A 94 0.86 9.62 3.08
CA THR A 94 0.36 9.59 1.69
C THR A 94 1.11 10.59 0.80
N LEU A 95 1.54 11.72 1.34
CA LEU A 95 2.36 12.70 0.64
C LEU A 95 3.76 12.14 0.35
N SER A 96 4.42 11.56 1.36
CA SER A 96 5.72 10.89 1.19
C SER A 96 5.60 9.71 0.20
N LEU A 97 4.53 8.93 0.30
CA LEU A 97 4.22 7.82 -0.59
C LEU A 97 4.11 8.25 -2.05
N GLN A 98 3.51 9.42 -2.32
CA GLN A 98 3.45 10.00 -3.67
C GLN A 98 4.81 10.48 -4.18
N GLN A 99 5.68 10.94 -3.29
CA GLN A 99 7.02 11.44 -3.64
C GLN A 99 8.02 10.30 -3.89
N HIS A 100 7.88 9.19 -3.16
CA HIS A 100 8.74 8.00 -3.26
C HIS A 100 8.09 6.87 -4.06
N LYS A 101 7.01 7.16 -4.82
CA LYS A 101 6.27 6.15 -5.61
C LYS A 101 7.16 5.39 -6.60
N ASP A 102 8.22 6.02 -7.11
CA ASP A 102 9.19 5.41 -8.01
C ASP A 102 10.24 4.53 -7.30
N GLU A 103 10.39 4.65 -5.97
CA GLU A 103 11.35 3.89 -5.15
C GLU A 103 10.70 2.71 -4.40
N ILE A 104 9.41 2.80 -4.07
CA ILE A 104 8.66 1.69 -3.48
C ILE A 104 8.57 0.56 -4.51
N ALA A 105 8.77 -0.69 -4.08
CA ALA A 105 8.56 -1.85 -4.94
C ALA A 105 7.14 -1.78 -5.54
N GLY A 106 7.07 -1.50 -6.85
CA GLY A 106 5.83 -1.28 -7.58
C GLY A 106 4.80 -2.39 -7.36
N ASP A 107 5.26 -3.61 -7.09
CA ASP A 107 4.43 -4.77 -6.80
C ASP A 107 3.53 -4.59 -5.55
N ILE A 108 3.99 -3.92 -4.50
CA ILE A 108 3.17 -3.66 -3.29
C ILE A 108 2.15 -2.58 -3.59
N PHE A 109 2.58 -1.57 -4.35
CA PHE A 109 1.72 -0.47 -4.77
C PHE A 109 0.60 -0.98 -5.68
N ASP A 110 0.95 -1.82 -6.64
CA ASP A 110 0.02 -2.47 -7.55
C ASP A 110 -0.91 -3.39 -6.77
N MET A 111 -0.43 -4.13 -5.77
CA MET A 111 -1.29 -4.95 -4.91
C MET A 111 -2.29 -4.13 -4.07
N LEU A 112 -1.92 -2.91 -3.69
CA LEU A 112 -2.82 -1.96 -3.01
C LEU A 112 -3.79 -1.25 -3.96
N LEU A 113 -3.47 -1.14 -5.26
CA LEU A 113 -4.24 -0.44 -6.29
C LEU A 113 -5.05 -1.33 -7.23
N THR A 114 -4.89 -2.65 -7.16
CA THR A 114 -5.70 -3.63 -7.90
C THR A 114 -7.06 -3.84 -7.22
#